data_AF-A0ABD2LVJ3-F1
#
_entry.id   AF-A0ABD2LVJ3-F1
#
_cell.length_a   1.000
_cell.length_b   1.000
_cell.length_c   1.000
_cell.angle_alpha   90.00
_cell.angle_beta   90.00
_cell.angle_gamma   90.00
#
_symmetry.space_group_name_H-M   'P 1'
#
loop_
_entity.id
_entity.type
_entity.pdbx_description
1 polymer ?
#
loop_
_entity_poly.entity_id
_entity_poly.type
_entity_poly.pdbx_seq_one_letter_code
_entity_poly.pdbx_strand_id
1 'polypeptide(L)'
;MQSVQSSTTAAVTVAATVPLSIQNEILWIKQDALQVRNAVILLEQEKDSLRKAIRKLKLENGRLKTKVKTLNEKVAKISNEEMDDEEGKVAPEAELDFDELNRGDFYLLGGIHDPISLRFEAAIRDQNAVEHKSAERYYWYKMAECFGDEEAMKNILNAQNVQQAEEAMKNIKGFDVAEWDKVKLKHWEDGQRLKLEQVRWIENLLVLTKTTYLAIASEDKFFGTGWRKNRDEANKPIFWDGKNEGGKVMMHIRHELKAKHSWTGPQEEEESNTKLREMMRNVWRRIDPSKRAMFGGGRSAGVPSHGGGARGGRGGGNFHYRNH
;
A
#
# COMPACT_ATOMS: atom_id res chain seq x y z
N MET A 1 3.28 -53.88 -66.47
CA MET A 1 2.63 -52.64 -66.03
C MET A 1 1.84 -52.96 -64.76
N GLN A 2 2.36 -52.54 -63.62
CA GLN A 2 1.77 -52.68 -62.29
C GLN A 2 0.83 -51.50 -62.01
N SER A 3 -0.35 -51.77 -61.45
CA SER A 3 -1.05 -50.94 -60.46
C SER A 3 -2.29 -51.74 -60.00
N VAL A 4 -2.15 -52.63 -59.02
CA VAL A 4 -2.38 -52.40 -57.58
C VAL A 4 -3.82 -51.98 -57.27
N GLN A 5 -4.45 -52.85 -56.48
CA GLN A 5 -5.77 -52.76 -55.88
C GLN A 5 -6.00 -51.46 -55.12
N SER A 6 -7.25 -50.96 -55.11
CA SER A 6 -7.72 -50.03 -54.08
C SER A 6 -9.21 -50.26 -53.82
N SER A 7 -9.46 -51.15 -52.87
CA SER A 7 -10.68 -51.19 -52.07
C SER A 7 -10.98 -49.80 -51.53
N THR A 8 -12.10 -49.21 -51.94
CA THR A 8 -12.62 -48.01 -51.27
C THR A 8 -13.83 -48.42 -50.45
N THR A 9 -13.52 -48.82 -49.22
CA THR A 9 -14.43 -48.89 -48.09
C THR A 9 -15.17 -47.56 -48.00
N ALA A 10 -16.47 -47.55 -48.27
CA ALA A 10 -17.32 -46.41 -47.95
C ALA A 10 -17.41 -46.32 -46.43
N ALA A 11 -16.45 -45.61 -45.82
CA ALA A 11 -16.54 -45.17 -44.44
C ALA A 11 -17.72 -44.18 -44.38
N VAL A 12 -18.88 -44.69 -43.98
CA VAL A 12 -20.02 -43.86 -43.58
C VAL A 12 -19.59 -43.12 -42.32
N THR A 13 -19.04 -41.93 -42.48
CA THR A 13 -18.83 -40.99 -41.38
C THR A 13 -20.21 -40.49 -40.96
N VAL A 14 -20.87 -41.24 -40.08
CA VAL A 14 -22.03 -40.73 -39.33
C VAL A 14 -21.49 -39.62 -38.45
N ALA A 15 -21.61 -38.37 -38.90
CA ALA A 15 -21.49 -37.22 -38.02
C ALA A 15 -22.58 -37.38 -36.96
N ALA A 16 -22.21 -37.88 -35.79
CA ALA A 16 -23.11 -38.08 -34.67
C ALA A 16 -23.71 -36.72 -34.31
N THR A 17 -24.92 -36.49 -34.81
CA THR A 17 -25.66 -35.25 -34.61
C THR A 17 -26.08 -35.28 -33.15
N VAL A 18 -25.62 -34.31 -32.37
CA VAL A 18 -25.94 -34.22 -30.94
C VAL A 18 -27.46 -34.31 -30.79
N PRO A 19 -28.00 -35.27 -30.00
CA PRO A 19 -29.42 -35.43 -29.80
C PRO A 19 -30.11 -34.10 -29.45
N LEU A 20 -31.29 -33.85 -30.04
CA LEU A 20 -32.02 -32.59 -29.87
C LEU A 20 -32.32 -32.27 -28.39
N SER A 21 -32.46 -33.29 -27.54
CA SER A 21 -32.60 -33.13 -26.08
C SER A 21 -31.37 -32.47 -25.46
N ILE A 22 -30.17 -32.92 -25.81
CA ILE A 22 -28.90 -32.36 -25.35
C ILE A 22 -28.70 -30.95 -25.91
N GLN A 23 -29.13 -30.69 -27.16
CA GLN A 23 -29.09 -29.33 -27.72
C GLN A 23 -29.99 -28.36 -26.94
N ASN A 24 -31.19 -28.80 -26.54
CA ASN A 24 -32.12 -28.01 -25.73
C ASN A 24 -31.61 -27.78 -24.31
N GLU A 25 -31.00 -28.79 -23.67
CA GLU A 25 -30.36 -28.65 -22.36
C GLU A 25 -29.19 -27.65 -22.41
N ILE A 26 -28.33 -27.72 -23.43
CA ILE A 26 -27.24 -26.76 -23.63
C ILE A 26 -27.79 -25.34 -23.78
N LEU A 27 -28.92 -25.17 -24.49
CA LEU A 27 -29.54 -23.87 -24.68
C LEU A 27 -30.09 -23.30 -23.37
N TRP A 28 -30.72 -24.14 -22.55
CA TRP A 28 -31.15 -23.78 -21.19
C TRP A 28 -29.99 -23.40 -20.29
N ILE A 29 -28.92 -24.21 -20.26
CA ILE A 29 -27.73 -23.93 -19.45
C ILE A 29 -27.09 -22.60 -19.87
N LYS A 30 -27.05 -22.28 -21.18
CA LYS A 30 -26.55 -20.99 -21.66
C LYS A 30 -27.41 -19.83 -21.20
N GLN A 31 -28.74 -20.00 -21.20
CA GLN A 31 -29.68 -18.99 -20.70
C GLN A 31 -29.47 -18.75 -19.20
N ASP A 32 -29.36 -19.81 -18.41
CA ASP A 32 -29.13 -19.73 -16.96
C ASP A 32 -27.76 -19.11 -16.66
N ALA A 33 -26.71 -19.49 -17.39
CA ALA A 33 -25.39 -18.89 -17.23
C ALA A 33 -25.41 -17.37 -17.52
N LEU A 34 -26.20 -16.92 -18.50
CA LEU A 34 -26.40 -15.50 -18.77
C LEU A 34 -27.14 -14.80 -17.63
N GLN A 35 -28.19 -15.42 -17.07
CA GLN A 35 -28.90 -14.87 -15.91
C GLN A 35 -27.99 -14.75 -14.69
N VAL A 36 -27.21 -15.79 -14.38
CA VAL A 36 -26.22 -15.77 -13.30
C VAL A 36 -25.19 -14.67 -13.52
N ARG A 37 -24.65 -14.53 -14.74
CA ARG A 37 -23.70 -13.46 -15.07
C ARG A 37 -24.29 -12.08 -14.83
N ASN A 38 -25.53 -11.84 -15.24
CA ASN A 38 -26.21 -10.56 -15.03
C ASN A 38 -26.45 -10.29 -13.54
N ALA A 39 -26.85 -11.29 -12.79
CA ALA A 39 -27.01 -11.19 -11.34
C ALA A 39 -25.69 -10.83 -10.64
N VAL A 40 -24.58 -11.45 -11.05
CA VAL A 40 -23.24 -11.12 -10.52
C VAL A 40 -22.88 -9.65 -10.79
N ILE A 41 -23.11 -9.15 -12.01
CA ILE A 41 -22.84 -7.75 -12.36
C ILE A 41 -23.67 -6.80 -11.49
N LEU A 42 -24.95 -7.11 -11.26
CA LEU A 42 -25.81 -6.30 -10.40
C LEU A 42 -25.30 -6.29 -8.95
N LEU A 43 -24.96 -7.46 -8.41
CA LEU A 43 -24.40 -7.57 -7.06
C LEU A 43 -23.10 -6.80 -6.89
N GLU A 44 -22.24 -6.76 -7.91
CA GLU A 44 -21.04 -5.92 -7.90
C GLU A 44 -21.37 -4.42 -7.85
N GLN A 45 -22.36 -3.97 -8.61
CA GLN A 45 -22.82 -2.57 -8.58
C GLN A 45 -23.45 -2.18 -7.23
N GLU A 46 -24.26 -3.06 -6.65
CA GLU A 46 -24.86 -2.86 -5.33
C GLU A 46 -23.79 -2.82 -4.24
N LYS A 47 -22.82 -3.75 -4.27
CA LYS A 47 -21.66 -3.77 -3.38
C LYS A 47 -20.89 -2.45 -3.43
N ASP A 48 -20.64 -1.92 -4.62
CA ASP A 48 -19.94 -0.63 -4.77
C ASP A 48 -20.77 0.56 -4.27
N SER A 49 -22.09 0.51 -4.45
CA SER A 49 -23.02 1.52 -3.93
C SER A 49 -23.07 1.50 -2.40
N LEU A 50 -23.13 0.32 -1.79
CA LEU A 50 -23.06 0.13 -0.34
C LEU A 50 -21.73 0.62 0.23
N ARG A 51 -20.61 0.32 -0.43
CA ARG A 51 -19.29 0.85 -0.05
C ARG A 51 -19.26 2.38 -0.03
N LYS A 52 -19.85 3.03 -1.03
CA LYS A 52 -19.97 4.50 -1.07
C LYS A 52 -20.84 5.03 0.08
N ALA A 53 -21.95 4.39 0.38
CA ALA A 53 -22.84 4.77 1.48
C ALA A 53 -22.15 4.63 2.84
N ILE A 54 -21.48 3.50 3.09
CA ILE A 54 -20.67 3.27 4.29
C ILE A 54 -19.64 4.37 4.48
N ARG A 55 -18.94 4.79 3.41
CA ARG A 55 -17.99 5.90 3.47
C ARG A 55 -18.63 7.21 3.90
N LYS A 56 -19.80 7.54 3.36
CA LYS A 56 -20.53 8.76 3.74
C LYS A 56 -20.87 8.75 5.23
N LEU A 57 -21.34 7.60 5.74
CA LEU A 57 -21.65 7.43 7.15
C LEU A 57 -20.40 7.48 8.04
N LYS A 58 -19.28 6.85 7.63
CA LYS A 58 -18.00 6.95 8.34
C LYS A 58 -17.52 8.40 8.44
N LEU A 59 -17.58 9.16 7.35
CA LEU A 59 -17.21 10.57 7.33
C LEU A 59 -18.09 11.41 8.26
N GLU A 60 -19.40 11.16 8.26
CA GLU A 60 -20.34 11.84 9.15
C GLU A 60 -20.08 11.49 10.62
N ASN A 61 -19.80 10.22 10.91
CA ASN A 61 -19.45 9.76 12.26
C ASN A 61 -18.14 10.40 12.75
N GLY A 62 -17.10 10.47 11.91
CA GLY A 62 -15.86 11.19 12.22
C GLY A 62 -16.10 12.66 12.57
N ARG A 63 -16.91 13.37 11.78
CA ARG A 63 -17.31 14.76 12.06
C ARG A 63 -18.05 14.89 13.40
N LEU A 64 -18.92 13.93 13.72
CA LEU A 64 -19.63 13.91 15.00
C LEU A 64 -18.66 13.69 16.17
N LYS A 65 -17.72 12.75 16.06
CA LYS A 65 -16.67 12.54 17.08
C LYS A 65 -15.86 13.81 17.35
N THR A 66 -15.41 14.51 16.29
CA THR A 66 -14.69 15.78 16.45
C THR A 66 -15.55 16.82 17.16
N LYS A 67 -16.83 16.97 16.78
CA LYS A 67 -17.75 17.89 17.46
C LYS A 67 -17.94 17.53 18.93
N VAL A 68 -18.10 16.24 19.25
CA VAL A 68 -18.21 15.77 20.63
C VAL A 68 -16.94 16.11 21.41
N LYS A 69 -15.74 15.85 20.86
CA LYS A 69 -14.47 16.21 21.48
C LYS A 69 -14.39 17.72 21.78
N THR A 70 -14.67 18.57 20.80
CA THR A 70 -14.67 20.03 20.97
C THR A 70 -15.72 20.51 21.99
N LEU A 71 -16.89 19.87 22.04
CA LEU A 71 -17.90 20.20 23.04
C LEU A 71 -17.45 19.77 24.43
N ASN A 72 -16.86 18.59 24.60
CA ASN A 72 -16.31 18.12 25.86
C ASN A 72 -15.19 19.05 26.36
N GLU A 73 -14.29 19.51 25.49
CA GLU A 73 -13.25 20.49 25.83
C GLU A 73 -13.85 21.83 26.31
N LYS A 74 -14.96 22.27 25.69
CA LYS A 74 -15.68 23.48 26.12
C LYS A 74 -16.39 23.26 27.46
N VAL A 75 -16.98 22.08 27.68
CA VAL A 75 -17.63 21.72 28.94
C VAL A 75 -16.60 21.73 30.07
N ALA A 76 -15.43 21.11 29.89
CA ALA A 76 -14.37 21.09 30.89
C ALA A 76 -13.87 22.50 31.27
N LYS A 77 -13.69 23.37 30.26
CA LYS A 77 -13.34 24.79 30.49
C LYS A 77 -14.39 25.56 31.29
N ILE A 78 -15.65 25.16 31.21
CA ILE A 78 -16.77 25.79 31.94
C ILE A 78 -16.92 25.15 33.33
N SER A 79 -16.69 23.85 33.48
CA SER A 79 -16.78 23.15 34.77
C SER A 79 -15.62 23.46 35.72
N ASN A 80 -14.61 24.21 35.27
CA ASN A 80 -13.38 24.49 36.02
C ASN A 80 -12.66 23.21 36.46
N GLU A 81 -12.95 22.10 35.76
CA GLU A 81 -12.14 20.90 35.78
C GLU A 81 -10.96 21.19 34.85
N GLU A 82 -9.77 21.36 35.42
CA GLU A 82 -8.55 21.21 34.65
C GLU A 82 -8.63 19.83 34.00
N MET A 83 -8.83 19.77 32.69
CA MET A 83 -8.38 18.59 31.98
C MET A 83 -6.88 18.61 32.17
N ASP A 84 -6.36 17.66 32.92
CA ASP A 84 -4.94 17.35 32.93
C ASP A 84 -4.49 17.43 31.47
N ASP A 85 -3.61 18.39 31.18
CA ASP A 85 -2.85 18.40 29.94
C ASP A 85 -1.93 17.18 30.04
N GLU A 86 -2.47 15.99 29.79
CA GLU A 86 -1.69 14.77 29.75
C GLU A 86 -0.60 14.98 28.71
N GLU A 87 0.61 15.03 29.24
CA GLU A 87 1.89 15.04 28.56
C GLU A 87 1.99 13.76 27.74
N GLY A 88 1.37 13.76 26.55
CA GLY A 88 1.23 12.53 25.75
C GLY A 88 0.13 12.56 24.68
N LYS A 89 -0.14 13.71 24.05
CA LYS A 89 -1.14 13.75 22.98
C LYS A 89 -0.69 12.87 21.80
N VAL A 90 -1.40 11.75 21.62
CA VAL A 90 -1.39 10.93 20.41
C VAL A 90 -1.65 11.84 19.20
N ALA A 91 -0.89 11.66 18.11
CA ALA A 91 -1.03 12.47 16.90
C ALA A 91 -2.51 12.45 16.44
N PRO A 92 -3.16 13.59 16.19
CA PRO A 92 -4.57 13.61 15.77
C PRO A 92 -4.85 12.77 14.52
N GLU A 93 -3.86 12.63 13.63
CA GLU A 93 -3.93 11.77 12.46
C GLU A 93 -3.69 10.27 12.71
N ALA A 94 -3.12 9.89 13.86
CA ALA A 94 -2.97 8.49 14.26
C ALA A 94 -4.26 7.91 14.88
N GLU A 95 -5.12 8.76 15.45
CA GLU A 95 -6.42 8.35 16.02
C GLU A 95 -7.51 8.13 14.96
N LEU A 96 -7.29 8.63 13.74
CA LEU A 96 -8.31 8.69 12.69
C LEU A 96 -7.97 7.73 11.56
N ASP A 97 -8.98 6.99 11.10
CA ASP A 97 -8.86 6.27 9.83
C ASP A 97 -8.81 7.29 8.67
N PHE A 98 -8.20 6.92 7.54
CA PHE A 98 -8.03 7.84 6.39
C PHE A 98 -9.33 8.55 5.97
N ASP A 99 -10.46 7.83 6.00
CA ASP A 99 -11.78 8.37 5.64
C ASP A 99 -12.29 9.45 6.64
N GLU A 100 -11.83 9.44 7.89
CA GLU A 100 -12.24 10.41 8.92
C GLU A 100 -11.42 11.71 8.83
N LEU A 101 -10.22 11.68 8.24
CA LEU A 101 -9.28 12.80 8.21
C LEU A 101 -9.67 13.92 7.24
N ASN A 102 -10.58 13.69 6.30
CA ASN A 102 -10.91 14.62 5.20
C ASN A 102 -9.65 15.21 4.50
N ARG A 103 -8.51 14.52 4.59
CA ARG A 103 -7.25 14.90 3.95
C ARG A 103 -7.18 14.16 2.63
N GLY A 104 -7.05 14.93 1.53
CA GLY A 104 -6.99 14.36 0.18
C GLY A 104 -5.70 13.61 -0.14
N ASP A 105 -4.73 13.56 0.79
CA ASP A 105 -3.38 13.07 0.49
C ASP A 105 -2.84 12.08 1.54
N PHE A 106 -2.10 11.08 1.06
CA PHE A 106 -1.44 10.03 1.84
C PHE A 106 -0.17 9.55 1.13
N TYR A 107 0.80 9.07 1.91
CA TYR A 107 1.95 8.32 1.41
C TYR A 107 1.70 6.83 1.54
N LEU A 108 1.91 6.10 0.43
CA LEU A 108 1.85 4.65 0.41
C LEU A 108 3.25 4.06 0.64
N LEU A 109 3.50 3.67 1.87
CA LEU A 109 4.78 3.15 2.35
C LEU A 109 4.85 1.63 2.20
N GLY A 110 6.00 1.08 1.84
CA GLY A 110 6.23 -0.36 1.79
C GLY A 110 7.21 -0.82 0.71
N GLY A 111 7.57 -2.10 0.76
CA GLY A 111 8.57 -2.71 -0.12
C GLY A 111 10.00 -2.52 0.38
N ILE A 112 10.96 -3.07 -0.38
CA ILE A 112 12.39 -3.11 -0.01
C ILE A 112 13.14 -1.80 -0.30
N HIS A 113 12.63 -0.99 -1.23
CA HIS A 113 13.24 0.29 -1.62
C HIS A 113 12.71 1.49 -0.83
N ASP A 114 11.85 1.24 0.15
CA ASP A 114 11.19 2.29 0.93
C ASP A 114 11.82 2.42 2.31
N PRO A 115 12.58 3.48 2.59
CA PRO A 115 13.35 3.61 3.83
C PRO A 115 12.51 3.48 5.11
N ILE A 116 11.25 3.90 5.05
CA ILE A 116 10.34 3.87 6.22
C ILE A 116 9.74 2.46 6.41
N SER A 117 9.70 1.64 5.36
CA SER A 117 9.22 0.25 5.42
C SER A 117 10.05 -0.60 6.39
N LEU A 118 9.37 -1.53 7.06
CA LEU A 118 10.00 -2.51 7.95
C LEU A 118 11.09 -3.34 7.22
N ARG A 119 10.89 -3.58 5.92
CA ARG A 119 11.75 -4.44 5.09
C ARG A 119 13.03 -3.78 4.58
N PHE A 120 13.13 -2.45 4.68
CA PHE A 120 14.30 -1.74 4.22
C PHE A 120 15.53 -2.19 5.01
N GLU A 121 16.56 -2.63 4.30
CA GLU A 121 17.78 -3.11 4.94
C GLU A 121 18.58 -1.92 5.48
N ALA A 122 18.64 -1.85 6.81
CA ALA A 122 19.46 -0.95 7.58
C ALA A 122 19.90 -1.72 8.82
N ALA A 123 21.22 -1.81 9.04
CA ALA A 123 21.76 -2.46 10.22
C ALA A 123 21.33 -1.67 11.46
N ILE A 124 20.62 -2.33 12.37
CA ILE A 124 20.14 -1.77 13.64
C ILE A 124 20.54 -2.71 14.77
N ARG A 125 20.80 -2.16 15.95
CA ARG A 125 21.12 -2.93 17.16
C ARG A 125 20.02 -2.80 18.18
N ASP A 126 19.66 -3.91 18.83
CA ASP A 126 18.72 -3.86 19.94
C ASP A 126 19.41 -3.54 21.28
N GLN A 127 18.63 -3.48 22.36
CA GLN A 127 19.10 -3.22 23.71
C GLN A 127 20.14 -4.22 24.24
N ASN A 128 20.20 -5.43 23.66
CA ASN A 128 21.18 -6.46 23.98
C ASN A 128 22.40 -6.41 23.05
N ALA A 129 22.55 -5.34 22.27
CA ALA A 129 23.58 -5.13 21.26
C ALA A 129 23.58 -6.16 20.10
N VAL A 130 22.49 -6.93 19.93
CA VAL A 130 22.33 -7.85 18.80
C VAL A 130 22.02 -7.03 17.55
N GLU A 131 22.81 -7.25 16.49
CA GLU A 131 22.64 -6.57 15.21
C GLU A 131 21.64 -7.32 14.32
N HIS A 132 20.68 -6.58 13.77
CA HIS A 132 19.66 -7.04 12.85
C HIS A 132 19.80 -6.27 11.53
N LYS A 133 19.70 -6.95 10.38
CA LYS A 133 19.88 -6.28 9.06
C LYS A 133 18.70 -5.41 8.64
N SER A 134 17.57 -5.50 9.32
CA SER A 134 16.38 -4.66 9.13
C SER A 134 15.46 -4.75 10.34
N ALA A 135 14.49 -3.84 10.43
CA ALA A 135 13.43 -3.91 11.42
C ALA A 135 12.55 -5.18 11.24
N GLU A 136 12.42 -5.69 10.01
CA GLU A 136 11.66 -6.93 9.73
C GLU A 136 12.36 -8.16 10.31
N ARG A 137 13.69 -8.20 10.21
CA ARG A 137 14.47 -9.29 10.81
C ARG A 137 14.48 -9.21 12.33
N TYR A 138 14.55 -8.00 12.91
CA TYR A 138 14.33 -7.81 14.35
C TYR A 138 12.96 -8.34 14.78
N TYR A 139 11.90 -8.00 14.04
CA TYR A 139 10.54 -8.46 14.32
C TYR A 139 10.42 -10.00 14.30
N TRP A 140 11.04 -10.66 13.31
CA TRP A 140 11.07 -12.13 13.25
C TRP A 140 11.94 -12.75 14.34
N TYR A 141 13.07 -12.14 14.67
CA TYR A 141 13.91 -12.58 15.79
C TYR A 141 13.14 -12.54 17.11
N LYS A 142 12.38 -11.47 17.36
CA LYS A 142 11.52 -11.35 18.55
C LYS A 142 10.34 -12.31 18.54
N MET A 143 9.83 -12.65 17.36
CA MET A 143 8.86 -13.74 17.22
C MET A 143 9.46 -15.07 17.67
N ALA A 144 10.65 -15.43 17.20
CA ALA A 144 11.33 -16.66 17.62
C ALA A 144 11.69 -16.66 19.12
N GLU A 145 12.14 -15.51 19.65
CA GLU A 145 12.41 -15.31 21.08
C GLU A 145 11.16 -15.54 21.94
N CYS A 146 9.98 -15.06 21.49
CA CYS A 146 8.71 -15.23 22.18
C CYS A 146 8.30 -16.71 22.36
N PHE A 147 8.73 -17.59 21.45
CA PHE A 147 8.44 -19.02 21.50
C PHE A 147 9.65 -19.87 21.96
N GLY A 148 10.75 -19.23 22.37
CA GLY A 148 11.95 -19.92 22.84
C GLY A 148 12.69 -20.73 21.77
N ASP A 149 12.50 -20.43 20.48
CA ASP A 149 13.18 -21.14 19.39
C ASP A 149 14.55 -20.53 19.07
N GLU A 150 15.55 -20.91 19.85
CA GLU A 150 16.94 -20.45 19.68
C GLU A 150 17.53 -20.80 18.30
N GLU A 151 17.08 -21.89 17.68
CA GLU A 151 17.56 -22.31 16.37
C GLU A 151 17.05 -21.35 15.30
N ALA A 152 15.75 -21.03 15.33
CA ALA A 152 15.17 -20.02 14.44
C ALA A 152 15.80 -18.64 14.66
N MET A 153 16.05 -18.23 15.92
CA MET A 153 16.75 -16.98 16.24
C MET A 153 18.13 -16.92 15.55
N LYS A 154 18.95 -17.97 15.68
CA LYS A 154 20.27 -18.06 15.04
C LYS A 154 20.15 -18.02 13.51
N ASN A 155 19.18 -18.74 12.95
CA ASN A 155 18.98 -18.79 11.50
C ASN A 155 18.54 -17.43 10.93
N ILE A 156 17.66 -16.70 11.62
CA ILE A 156 17.21 -15.36 11.21
C ILE A 156 18.37 -14.36 11.21
N LEU A 157 19.22 -14.39 12.25
CA LEU A 157 20.38 -13.50 12.36
C LEU A 157 21.43 -13.79 11.26
N ASN A 158 21.72 -15.08 11.01
CA ASN A 158 22.76 -15.50 10.07
C ASN A 158 22.31 -15.52 8.60
N ALA A 159 21.02 -15.37 8.33
CA ALA A 159 20.46 -15.39 6.99
C ALA A 159 21.10 -14.32 6.07
N GLN A 160 21.55 -14.74 4.89
CA GLN A 160 22.23 -13.84 3.95
C GLN A 160 21.24 -12.90 3.26
N ASN A 161 20.06 -13.40 2.92
CA ASN A 161 19.01 -12.65 2.24
C ASN A 161 17.67 -12.73 3.00
N VAL A 162 16.71 -11.93 2.55
CA VAL A 162 15.38 -11.84 3.17
C VAL A 162 14.63 -13.16 3.06
N GLN A 163 14.79 -13.90 1.95
CA GLN A 163 14.11 -15.18 1.74
C GLN A 163 14.51 -16.22 2.78
N GLN A 164 15.82 -16.36 3.05
CA GLN A 164 16.32 -17.28 4.08
C GLN A 164 15.82 -16.92 5.49
N ALA A 165 15.77 -15.63 5.82
CA ALA A 165 15.23 -15.17 7.10
C ALA A 165 13.71 -15.44 7.19
N GLU A 166 12.98 -15.26 6.10
CA GLU A 166 11.54 -15.55 6.02
C GLU A 166 11.25 -17.05 6.14
N GLU A 167 12.09 -17.91 5.54
CA GLU A 167 12.01 -19.36 5.70
C GLU A 167 12.26 -19.79 7.16
N ALA A 168 13.26 -19.20 7.82
CA ALA A 168 13.52 -19.47 9.23
C ALA A 168 12.33 -19.03 10.11
N MET A 169 11.76 -17.85 9.85
CA MET A 169 10.56 -17.38 10.54
C MET A 169 9.36 -18.31 10.37
N LYS A 170 9.12 -18.82 9.15
CA LYS A 170 8.00 -19.75 8.89
C LYS A 170 8.13 -21.08 9.63
N ASN A 171 9.34 -21.45 10.05
CA ASN A 171 9.65 -22.71 10.71
C ASN A 171 9.87 -22.54 12.22
N ILE A 172 9.48 -21.42 12.83
CA ILE A 172 9.54 -21.22 14.29
C ILE A 172 8.70 -22.30 14.99
N LYS A 173 9.37 -23.06 15.86
CA LYS A 173 8.76 -24.12 16.66
C LYS A 173 7.89 -23.52 17.75
N GLY A 174 6.75 -24.18 18.02
CA GLY A 174 5.83 -23.77 19.08
C GLY A 174 5.08 -22.46 18.79
N PHE A 175 5.09 -21.98 17.55
CA PHE A 175 4.40 -20.75 17.16
C PHE A 175 2.89 -20.87 17.40
N ASP A 176 2.35 -19.93 18.16
CA ASP A 176 0.92 -19.74 18.39
C ASP A 176 0.49 -18.34 17.96
N VAL A 177 -0.48 -18.27 17.04
CA VAL A 177 -0.95 -17.00 16.48
C VAL A 177 -1.61 -16.14 17.55
N ALA A 178 -2.36 -16.73 18.48
CA ALA A 178 -3.12 -15.97 19.47
C ALA A 178 -2.19 -15.34 20.52
N GLU A 179 -1.14 -16.03 20.94
CA GLU A 179 -0.10 -15.47 21.81
C GLU A 179 0.71 -14.41 21.09
N TRP A 180 1.12 -14.65 19.84
CA TRP A 180 1.87 -13.64 19.08
C TRP A 180 1.04 -12.37 18.83
N ASP A 181 -0.25 -12.51 18.54
CA ASP A 181 -1.15 -11.39 18.28
C ASP A 181 -1.27 -10.41 19.45
N LYS A 182 -1.03 -10.87 20.69
CA LYS A 182 -1.02 -10.01 21.89
C LYS A 182 0.18 -9.05 21.93
N VAL A 183 1.31 -9.44 21.32
CA VAL A 183 2.60 -8.72 21.46
C VAL A 183 3.18 -8.22 20.14
N LYS A 184 2.67 -8.69 18.99
CA LYS A 184 3.23 -8.38 17.67
C LYS A 184 3.33 -6.89 17.38
N LEU A 185 2.33 -6.11 17.78
CA LEU A 185 2.31 -4.67 17.51
C LEU A 185 3.46 -3.97 18.22
N LYS A 186 3.71 -4.34 19.48
CA LYS A 186 4.81 -3.81 20.29
C LYS A 186 6.16 -4.09 19.62
N HIS A 187 6.43 -5.34 19.26
CA HIS A 187 7.71 -5.69 18.60
C HIS A 187 7.85 -5.06 17.21
N TRP A 188 6.75 -4.86 16.49
CA TRP A 188 6.76 -4.14 15.22
C TRP A 188 7.14 -2.67 15.42
N GLU A 189 6.55 -2.02 16.42
CA GLU A 189 6.86 -0.64 16.82
C GLU A 189 8.31 -0.51 17.29
N ASP A 190 8.76 -1.37 18.18
CA ASP A 190 10.13 -1.39 18.72
C ASP A 190 11.16 -1.46 17.59
N GLY A 191 10.94 -2.35 16.60
CA GLY A 191 11.83 -2.46 15.43
C GLY A 191 11.88 -1.18 14.59
N GLN A 192 10.75 -0.49 14.42
CA GLN A 192 10.70 0.78 13.71
C GLN A 192 11.39 1.90 14.50
N ARG A 193 11.20 1.95 15.83
CA ARG A 193 11.86 2.92 16.71
C ARG A 193 13.37 2.76 16.67
N LEU A 194 13.88 1.53 16.82
CA LEU A 194 15.31 1.23 16.71
C LEU A 194 15.91 1.75 15.40
N LYS A 195 15.22 1.55 14.27
CA LYS A 195 15.65 2.05 12.97
C LYS A 195 15.65 3.58 12.89
N LEU A 196 14.59 4.22 13.37
CA LEU A 196 14.46 5.67 13.32
C LEU A 196 15.50 6.36 14.22
N GLU A 197 15.75 5.82 15.40
CA GLU A 197 16.72 6.37 16.35
C GLU A 197 18.18 6.19 15.89
N GLN A 198 18.48 5.10 15.19
CA GLN A 198 19.86 4.80 14.75
C GLN A 198 20.17 5.34 13.35
N VAL A 199 19.17 5.58 12.51
CA VAL A 199 19.34 5.95 11.10
C VAL A 199 18.74 7.33 10.82
N ARG A 200 19.48 8.37 11.21
CA ARG A 200 19.08 9.79 11.18
C ARG A 200 18.42 10.27 9.89
N TRP A 201 18.92 9.87 8.72
CA TRP A 201 18.32 10.31 7.45
C TRP A 201 16.93 9.71 7.19
N ILE A 202 16.60 8.54 7.77
CA ILE A 202 15.27 7.93 7.71
C ILE A 202 14.33 8.63 8.70
N GLU A 203 14.83 8.98 9.89
CA GLU A 203 14.14 9.82 10.86
C GLU A 203 13.69 11.15 10.23
N ASN A 204 14.64 11.86 9.59
CA ASN A 204 14.39 13.11 8.89
C ASN A 204 13.29 12.95 7.83
N LEU A 205 13.32 11.87 7.04
CA LEU A 205 12.29 11.58 6.05
C LEU A 205 10.91 11.43 6.67
N LEU A 206 10.80 10.71 7.80
CA LEU A 206 9.55 10.53 8.52
C LEU A 206 9.00 11.87 9.02
N VAL A 207 9.83 12.70 9.65
CA VAL A 207 9.45 14.04 10.14
C VAL A 207 8.98 14.94 8.99
N LEU A 208 9.66 14.89 7.84
CA LEU A 208 9.31 15.64 6.64
C LEU A 208 7.98 15.22 5.99
N THR A 209 7.41 14.06 6.35
CA THR A 209 6.03 13.70 5.95
C THR A 209 4.96 14.56 6.64
N LYS A 210 5.34 15.39 7.63
CA LYS A 210 4.52 16.39 8.31
C LYS A 210 3.23 15.80 8.87
N THR A 211 2.07 16.17 8.31
CA THR A 211 0.74 15.73 8.75
C THR A 211 0.06 14.85 7.70
N THR A 212 0.81 14.38 6.71
CA THR A 212 0.29 13.52 5.65
C THR A 212 0.00 12.14 6.23
N TYR A 213 -1.13 11.54 5.84
CA TYR A 213 -1.49 10.21 6.30
C TYR A 213 -0.50 9.17 5.78
N LEU A 214 -0.07 8.24 6.64
CA LEU A 214 0.87 7.18 6.28
C LEU A 214 0.10 5.86 6.17
N ALA A 215 0.12 5.28 4.97
CA ALA A 215 -0.54 4.01 4.67
C ALA A 215 0.50 2.93 4.37
N ILE A 216 0.46 1.81 5.09
CA ILE A 216 1.37 0.69 4.89
C ILE A 216 0.81 -0.28 3.85
N ALA A 217 1.51 -0.45 2.74
CA ALA A 217 1.16 -1.34 1.65
C ALA A 217 1.54 -2.80 1.94
N SER A 218 0.77 -3.43 2.82
CA SER A 218 0.90 -4.83 3.22
C SER A 218 -0.42 -5.56 3.03
N GLU A 219 -0.35 -6.85 2.66
CA GLU A 219 -1.49 -7.78 2.65
C GLU A 219 -1.96 -8.14 4.07
N ASP A 220 -1.11 -7.95 5.07
CA ASP A 220 -1.51 -8.06 6.46
C ASP A 220 -2.54 -6.97 6.77
N LYS A 221 -3.79 -7.40 6.99
CA LYS A 221 -4.93 -6.50 7.25
C LYS A 221 -4.89 -5.85 8.63
N PHE A 222 -4.03 -6.31 9.54
CA PHE A 222 -3.84 -5.63 10.81
C PHE A 222 -2.86 -4.47 10.62
N PHE A 223 -1.65 -4.74 10.12
CA PHE A 223 -0.61 -3.70 10.00
C PHE A 223 -0.82 -2.74 8.83
N GLY A 224 -1.34 -3.23 7.70
CA GLY A 224 -1.43 -2.48 6.46
C GLY A 224 -2.83 -2.26 5.93
N THR A 225 -2.88 -1.80 4.68
CA THR A 225 -4.12 -1.48 3.95
C THR A 225 -4.84 -2.72 3.39
N GLY A 226 -4.23 -3.91 3.50
CA GLY A 226 -4.70 -5.15 2.88
C GLY A 226 -4.18 -5.37 1.46
N TRP A 227 -3.36 -4.46 0.92
CA TRP A 227 -2.87 -4.52 -0.46
C TRP A 227 -1.37 -4.31 -0.57
N ARG A 228 -0.71 -5.12 -1.41
CA ARG A 228 0.70 -4.91 -1.79
C ARG A 228 0.87 -3.63 -2.59
N LYS A 229 2.02 -2.98 -2.44
CA LYS A 229 2.36 -1.70 -3.07
C LYS A 229 2.22 -1.67 -4.61
N ASN A 230 2.43 -2.81 -5.27
CA ASN A 230 2.37 -2.93 -6.73
C ASN A 230 0.93 -3.14 -7.28
N ARG A 231 -0.07 -3.26 -6.41
CA ARG A 231 -1.49 -3.38 -6.79
C ARG A 231 -2.11 -2.00 -6.99
N ASP A 232 -2.96 -1.85 -8.00
CA ASP A 232 -3.60 -0.56 -8.30
C ASP A 232 -4.61 -0.17 -7.21
N GLU A 233 -5.15 -1.16 -6.50
CA GLU A 233 -6.04 -1.04 -5.35
C GLU A 233 -5.33 -0.41 -4.14
N ALA A 234 -4.03 -0.66 -3.96
CA ALA A 234 -3.26 -0.08 -2.86
C ALA A 234 -3.21 1.46 -2.93
N ASN A 235 -3.37 2.03 -4.12
CA ASN A 235 -3.39 3.49 -4.33
C ASN A 235 -4.78 4.11 -4.20
N LYS A 236 -5.79 3.31 -3.87
CA LYS A 236 -7.20 3.70 -3.86
C LYS A 236 -7.81 3.33 -2.51
N PRO A 237 -7.90 4.27 -1.56
CA PRO A 237 -8.39 4.01 -0.21
C PRO A 237 -9.75 3.31 -0.13
N ILE A 238 -10.61 3.49 -1.14
CA ILE A 238 -11.91 2.79 -1.25
C ILE A 238 -11.81 1.26 -1.29
N PHE A 239 -10.67 0.71 -1.72
CA PHE A 239 -10.44 -0.74 -1.76
C PHE A 239 -9.75 -1.27 -0.51
N TRP A 240 -9.21 -0.39 0.34
CA TRP A 240 -8.50 -0.82 1.54
C TRP A 240 -9.46 -1.52 2.50
N ASP A 241 -9.08 -2.71 2.92
CA ASP A 241 -9.83 -3.55 3.84
C ASP A 241 -8.99 -3.97 5.06
N GLY A 242 -7.79 -3.39 5.20
CA GLY A 242 -6.96 -3.46 6.40
C GLY A 242 -7.10 -2.25 7.32
N LYS A 243 -6.69 -2.42 8.58
CA LYS A 243 -6.77 -1.45 9.68
C LYS A 243 -5.66 -0.40 9.64
N ASN A 244 -4.58 -0.67 8.91
CA ASN A 244 -3.41 0.21 8.80
C ASN A 244 -2.80 0.61 10.16
N GLU A 245 -2.79 -0.31 11.15
CA GLU A 245 -2.26 -0.03 12.49
C GLU A 245 -0.78 0.36 12.45
N GLY A 246 0.01 -0.23 11.54
CA GLY A 246 1.41 0.17 11.35
C GLY A 246 1.53 1.62 10.87
N GLY A 247 0.60 2.10 10.05
CA GLY A 247 0.56 3.50 9.61
C GLY A 247 0.26 4.45 10.78
N LYS A 248 -0.68 4.06 11.65
CA LYS A 248 -1.02 4.81 12.88
C LYS A 248 0.17 4.91 13.82
N VAL A 249 0.85 3.78 14.07
CA VAL A 249 2.09 3.74 14.87
C VAL A 249 3.16 4.67 14.27
N MET A 250 3.40 4.62 12.96
CA MET A 250 4.39 5.50 12.33
C MET A 250 4.04 7.00 12.48
N MET A 251 2.75 7.36 12.40
CA MET A 251 2.30 8.72 12.64
C MET A 251 2.44 9.14 14.11
N HIS A 252 2.25 8.21 15.04
CA HIS A 252 2.50 8.42 16.47
C HIS A 252 3.99 8.68 16.74
N ILE A 253 4.86 7.79 16.26
CA ILE A 253 6.32 7.96 16.38
C ILE A 253 6.76 9.29 15.75
N ARG A 254 6.23 9.64 14.57
CA ARG A 254 6.51 10.93 13.92
C ARG A 254 6.14 12.12 14.82
N HIS A 255 5.01 12.05 15.51
CA HIS A 255 4.56 13.13 16.39
C HIS A 255 5.52 13.33 17.56
N GLU A 256 5.93 12.23 18.21
CA GLU A 256 6.94 12.27 19.28
C GLU A 256 8.29 12.78 18.77
N LEU A 257 8.76 12.27 17.63
CA LEU A 257 10.04 12.67 17.04
C LEU A 257 10.05 14.15 16.69
N LYS A 258 8.95 14.69 16.14
CA LYS A 258 8.87 16.11 15.79
C LYS A 258 9.14 17.05 16.97
N ALA A 259 8.79 16.65 18.20
CA ALA A 259 9.08 17.44 19.39
C ALA A 259 10.57 17.45 19.77
N LYS A 260 11.29 16.37 19.45
CA LYS A 260 12.72 16.19 19.78
C LYS A 260 13.66 16.50 18.61
N HIS A 261 13.10 16.56 17.40
CA HIS A 261 13.87 16.68 16.16
C HIS A 261 14.52 18.04 16.03
N SER A 262 15.80 18.04 15.68
CA SER A 262 16.56 19.25 15.35
C SER A 262 17.52 18.95 14.21
N TRP A 263 17.59 19.85 13.24
CA TRP A 263 18.59 19.81 12.17
C TRP A 263 19.98 20.13 12.72
N THR A 264 20.99 19.38 12.28
CA THR A 264 22.40 19.72 12.54
C THR A 264 22.83 21.01 11.85
N GLY A 265 22.18 21.35 10.72
CA GLY A 265 22.38 22.59 9.98
C GLY A 265 21.52 22.64 8.71
N PRO A 266 21.53 23.78 7.99
CA PRO A 266 20.67 23.97 6.80
C PRO A 266 20.92 22.95 5.68
N GLN A 267 22.16 22.46 5.56
CA GLN A 267 22.54 21.49 4.54
C GLN A 267 21.83 20.15 4.74
N GLU A 268 21.73 19.65 5.97
CA GLU A 268 21.04 18.40 6.28
C GLU A 268 19.56 18.49 5.92
N GLU A 269 18.94 19.63 6.22
CA GLU A 269 17.54 19.89 5.88
C GLU A 269 17.34 19.90 4.36
N GLU A 270 18.23 20.57 3.61
CA GLU A 270 18.16 20.62 2.15
C GLU A 270 18.38 19.24 1.49
N GLU A 271 19.36 18.48 1.96
CA GLU A 271 19.61 17.11 1.52
C GLU A 271 18.41 16.20 1.80
N SER A 272 17.83 16.30 3.00
CA SER A 272 16.64 15.52 3.40
C SER A 272 15.42 15.89 2.56
N ASN A 273 15.20 17.18 2.27
CA ASN A 273 14.14 17.64 1.36
C ASN A 273 14.36 17.17 -0.08
N THR A 274 15.61 17.07 -0.52
CA THR A 274 15.95 16.53 -1.85
C THR A 274 15.62 15.05 -1.92
N LYS A 275 16.04 14.26 -0.91
CA LYS A 275 15.66 12.84 -0.79
C LYS A 275 14.15 12.66 -0.73
N LEU A 276 13.43 13.50 0.02
CA LEU A 276 11.96 13.45 0.07
C LEU A 276 11.35 13.58 -1.32
N ARG A 277 11.81 14.55 -2.13
CA ARG A 277 11.34 14.74 -3.51
C ARG A 277 11.63 13.52 -4.39
N GLU A 278 12.79 12.89 -4.22
CA GLU A 278 13.14 11.65 -4.92
C GLU A 278 12.24 10.48 -4.50
N MET A 279 12.01 10.31 -3.20
CA MET A 279 11.10 9.29 -2.67
C MET A 279 9.69 9.47 -3.21
N MET A 280 9.16 10.69 -3.20
CA MET A 280 7.84 11.00 -3.77
C MET A 280 7.76 10.69 -5.27
N ARG A 281 8.86 10.89 -6.01
CA ARG A 281 8.91 10.67 -7.46
C ARG A 281 9.01 9.19 -7.82
N ASN A 282 9.81 8.43 -7.07
CA ASN A 282 10.27 7.10 -7.48
C ASN A 282 9.73 5.96 -6.60
N VAL A 283 9.51 6.21 -5.30
CA VAL A 283 9.22 5.16 -4.30
C VAL A 283 7.79 5.24 -3.76
N TRP A 284 7.30 6.44 -3.43
CA TRP A 284 5.93 6.67 -2.93
C TRP A 284 4.97 7.16 -4.02
N ARG A 285 5.36 6.95 -5.28
CA ARG A 285 4.56 7.30 -6.44
C ARG A 285 3.31 6.42 -6.50
N ARG A 286 2.14 7.04 -6.63
CA ARG A 286 0.85 6.33 -6.63
C ARG A 286 0.44 5.70 -7.97
N ILE A 287 1.02 6.13 -9.09
CA ILE A 287 0.67 5.64 -10.43
C ILE A 287 1.94 5.50 -11.26
N ASP A 288 2.14 4.34 -11.89
CA ASP A 288 3.20 4.11 -12.86
C ASP A 288 3.00 5.00 -14.10
N PRO A 289 4.00 5.80 -14.53
CA PRO A 289 3.83 6.65 -15.69
C PRO A 289 3.59 5.88 -16.99
N SER A 290 4.07 4.64 -17.11
CA SER A 290 3.83 3.77 -18.27
C SER A 290 2.35 3.37 -18.39
N LYS A 291 1.65 3.19 -17.26
CA LYS A 291 0.21 2.93 -17.23
C LYS A 291 -0.62 4.14 -17.65
N ARG A 292 -0.11 5.37 -17.51
CA ARG A 292 -0.80 6.59 -17.98
C ARG A 292 -0.87 6.67 -19.50
N ALA A 293 0.12 6.11 -20.20
CA ALA A 293 0.14 6.07 -21.66
C ALA A 293 -0.93 5.14 -22.25
N MET A 294 -1.26 4.04 -21.57
CA MET A 294 -2.28 3.09 -22.04
C MET A 294 -3.72 3.63 -21.99
N PHE A 295 -4.03 4.55 -21.07
CA PHE A 295 -5.37 5.13 -20.92
C PHE A 295 -5.50 6.54 -21.56
N GLY A 296 -4.46 7.03 -22.23
CA GLY A 296 -4.40 8.36 -22.86
C GLY A 296 -4.78 8.41 -24.35
N GLY A 297 -5.29 7.32 -24.92
CA GLY A 297 -5.72 7.22 -26.32
C GLY A 297 -7.19 7.61 -26.51
N GLY A 298 -7.53 8.87 -26.27
CA GLY A 298 -8.92 9.34 -26.38
C GLY A 298 -9.03 10.85 -26.50
N ARG A 299 -8.13 11.48 -27.26
CA ARG A 299 -8.36 12.86 -27.70
C ARG A 299 -9.38 12.83 -28.84
N SER A 300 -10.63 13.12 -28.49
CA SER A 300 -11.66 13.57 -29.43
C SER A 300 -11.06 14.62 -30.36
N ALA A 301 -10.98 14.30 -31.65
CA ALA A 301 -10.61 15.22 -32.70
C ALA A 301 -11.67 16.33 -32.75
N GLY A 302 -11.39 17.45 -32.09
CA GLY A 302 -12.14 18.69 -32.26
C GLY A 302 -11.83 19.27 -33.63
N VAL A 303 -12.88 19.42 -34.43
CA VAL A 303 -12.94 20.06 -35.74
C VAL A 303 -12.10 21.36 -35.79
N PRO A 304 -11.26 21.59 -36.81
CA PRO A 304 -10.52 22.83 -36.94
C PRO A 304 -11.46 23.95 -37.44
N SER A 305 -11.67 24.96 -36.60
CA SER A 305 -12.31 26.21 -37.01
C SER A 305 -11.41 26.98 -37.96
N HIS A 306 -11.92 27.21 -39.17
CA HIS A 306 -11.42 28.19 -40.13
C HIS A 306 -11.38 29.59 -39.49
N GLY A 307 -10.30 30.33 -39.72
CA GLY A 307 -10.17 31.73 -39.34
C GLY A 307 -8.78 32.26 -39.66
N GLY A 308 -8.61 32.76 -40.89
CA GLY A 308 -7.34 33.25 -41.42
C GLY A 308 -6.84 34.56 -40.82
N GLY A 309 -5.55 34.83 -41.02
CA GLY A 309 -4.91 36.10 -40.68
C GLY A 309 -3.40 36.03 -40.81
N ALA A 310 -2.88 36.62 -41.88
CA ALA A 310 -1.51 36.49 -42.39
C ALA A 310 -0.46 37.43 -41.75
N ARG A 311 0.81 37.12 -42.10
CA ARG A 311 2.08 37.89 -42.01
C ARG A 311 2.84 37.74 -40.68
N GLY A 312 4.13 37.43 -40.63
CA GLY A 312 5.19 37.25 -41.64
C GLY A 312 6.55 37.44 -40.95
N GLY A 313 7.64 36.84 -41.48
CA GLY A 313 9.00 37.30 -41.16
C GLY A 313 10.04 36.25 -40.76
N ARG A 314 10.76 35.78 -41.80
CA ARG A 314 12.07 35.09 -41.90
C ARG A 314 13.13 35.26 -40.79
N GLY A 315 13.94 34.20 -40.67
CA GLY A 315 15.38 34.18 -40.30
C GLY A 315 15.66 33.14 -39.21
N GLY A 316 16.34 32.01 -39.39
CA GLY A 316 17.51 31.70 -40.23
C GLY A 316 18.74 31.56 -39.32
N GLY A 317 19.12 30.34 -38.94
CA GLY A 317 20.28 30.12 -38.06
C GLY A 317 20.49 28.66 -37.65
N ASN A 318 21.17 27.94 -38.52
CA ASN A 318 21.59 26.54 -38.40
C ASN A 318 22.89 26.47 -37.57
N PHE A 319 22.97 25.63 -36.53
CA PHE A 319 24.25 25.18 -35.96
C PHE A 319 24.18 23.71 -35.54
N HIS A 320 24.84 22.88 -36.35
CA HIS A 320 25.33 21.54 -36.03
C HIS A 320 26.64 21.65 -35.24
N TYR A 321 26.86 20.77 -34.26
CA TYR A 321 28.14 20.07 -33.91
C TYR A 321 27.74 18.98 -32.90
N ARG A 322 27.66 17.68 -33.25
CA ARG A 322 28.69 16.66 -33.53
C ARG A 322 29.55 16.30 -32.30
N ASN A 323 29.33 15.05 -31.87
CA ASN A 323 30.07 14.19 -30.95
C ASN A 323 31.55 14.53 -30.69
N HIS A 324 31.92 14.46 -29.42
CA HIS A 324 32.99 13.58 -28.93
C HIS A 324 32.60 12.98 -27.59
#